data_AF-A0A3B8RWP6-F1
#
_entry.id   AF-A0A3B8RWP6-F1
#
_cell.length_a   1.000
_cell.length_b   1.000
_cell.length_c   1.000
_cell.angle_alpha   90.00
_cell.angle_beta   90.00
_cell.angle_gamma   90.00
#
_symmetry.space_group_name_H-M   'P 1'
#
loop_
_entity.id
_entity.type
_entity.pdbx_description
1 polymer ?
#
loop_
_entity_poly.entity_id
_entity_poly.type
_entity_poly.pdbx_seq_one_letter_code
_entity_poly.pdbx_strand_id
1 'polypeptide(L)'
;MTTINYCPNCGNKINSKVKFCPNCGSRLTSEISSQPEANSVLQGKSKREKVLKRGNNNSSKKGLYVGLAAVLFVGALIFYINAKPSKEAAIIENQPKVSDNVTYPSVRYDHSYTIAFAQNGKIILPLDIVKEKKFVKFDYTGSNTTIPLLAYLTEDGKVVTAISLCEPCDSKSFHIKGSN
;
A
#
# COMPACT_ATOMS: atom_id res chain seq x y z
N MET A 1 55.45 -70.86 -16.00
CA MET A 1 54.14 -70.98 -16.68
C MET A 1 53.69 -69.58 -17.08
N THR A 2 53.61 -69.27 -18.37
CA THR A 2 53.18 -67.96 -18.86
C THR A 2 51.65 -67.90 -18.87
N THR A 3 51.04 -67.15 -17.96
CA THR A 3 49.59 -66.93 -17.94
C THR A 3 49.22 -66.01 -19.10
N ILE A 4 48.57 -66.58 -20.11
CA ILE A 4 48.01 -65.88 -21.25
C ILE A 4 46.66 -65.30 -20.83
N ASN A 5 46.48 -63.99 -21.00
CA ASN A 5 45.19 -63.34 -20.77
C ASN A 5 44.62 -62.84 -22.11
N TYR A 6 43.30 -62.76 -22.24
CA TYR A 6 42.63 -62.22 -23.43
C TYR A 6 42.01 -60.85 -23.12
N CYS A 7 41.92 -59.97 -24.12
CA CYS A 7 41.26 -58.68 -24.00
C CYS A 7 39.75 -58.88 -23.76
N PRO A 8 39.15 -58.33 -22.69
CA PRO A 8 37.71 -58.45 -22.47
C PRO A 8 36.87 -57.69 -23.52
N ASN A 9 37.45 -56.71 -24.21
CA ASN A 9 36.69 -55.88 -25.17
C ASN A 9 36.72 -56.42 -26.60
N CYS A 10 37.78 -57.13 -27.03
CA CYS A 10 37.88 -57.62 -28.41
C CYS A 10 38.32 -59.08 -28.54
N GLY A 11 38.54 -59.79 -27.43
CA GLY A 11 38.93 -61.19 -27.42
C GLY A 11 40.34 -61.49 -27.90
N ASN A 12 41.15 -60.48 -28.23
CA ASN A 12 42.51 -60.72 -28.71
C ASN A 12 43.46 -61.15 -27.59
N LYS A 13 44.43 -62.02 -27.90
CA LYS A 13 45.40 -62.55 -26.94
C LYS A 13 46.37 -61.46 -26.47
N ILE A 14 46.62 -61.39 -25.17
CA ILE A 14 47.46 -60.39 -24.53
C ILE A 14 48.55 -61.10 -23.71
N ASN A 15 49.79 -60.70 -23.93
CA ASN A 15 50.90 -61.06 -23.06
C ASN A 15 50.88 -60.17 -21.81
N SER A 16 50.90 -60.82 -20.66
CA SER A 16 50.47 -60.31 -19.36
C SER A 16 51.40 -59.24 -18.77
N LYS A 17 51.31 -58.00 -19.27
CA LYS A 17 51.62 -56.74 -18.54
C LYS A 17 51.35 -55.44 -19.33
N VAL A 18 50.30 -55.36 -20.14
CA VAL A 18 49.98 -54.14 -20.91
C VAL A 18 48.80 -53.38 -20.31
N LYS A 19 48.95 -52.06 -20.17
CA LYS A 19 47.92 -51.16 -19.62
C LYS A 19 46.78 -50.88 -20.62
N PHE A 20 46.99 -51.17 -21.90
CA PHE A 20 46.07 -50.93 -23.00
C PHE A 20 46.15 -52.08 -24.01
N CYS A 21 45.02 -52.43 -24.62
CA CYS A 21 44.98 -53.44 -25.68
C CYS A 21 45.60 -52.86 -26.97
N PRO A 22 46.64 -53.51 -27.55
CA PRO A 22 47.28 -53.00 -28.76
C PRO A 22 46.41 -53.13 -30.03
N ASN A 23 45.33 -53.92 -29.99
CA ASN A 23 44.46 -54.10 -31.15
C ASN A 23 43.27 -53.13 -31.15
N CYS A 24 42.57 -52.96 -30.01
CA CYS A 24 41.39 -52.09 -29.93
C CYS A 24 41.58 -50.82 -29.09
N GLY A 25 42.75 -50.61 -28.47
CA GLY A 25 43.07 -49.40 -27.70
C GLY A 25 42.43 -49.30 -26.30
N SER A 26 41.61 -50.27 -25.88
CA SER A 26 40.93 -50.24 -24.58
C SER A 26 41.88 -50.40 -23.38
N ARG A 27 41.64 -49.64 -22.30
CA ARG A 27 42.44 -49.70 -21.06
C ARG A 27 42.17 -50.98 -20.28
N LEU A 28 43.24 -51.61 -19.80
CA LEU A 28 43.24 -52.85 -19.03
C LEU A 28 43.92 -52.58 -17.67
N THR A 29 43.20 -51.87 -16.80
CA THR A 29 43.68 -51.51 -15.47
C THR A 29 43.08 -52.45 -14.43
N SER A 30 43.91 -53.26 -13.80
CA SER A 30 43.56 -54.10 -12.65
C SER A 30 43.77 -53.33 -11.35
N GLU A 31 42.71 -53.23 -10.54
CA GLU A 31 42.64 -53.37 -9.06
C GLU A 31 41.55 -52.45 -8.49
N ILE A 32 40.60 -53.08 -7.81
CA ILE A 32 39.49 -52.46 -7.10
C ILE A 32 39.84 -52.38 -5.60
N SER A 33 39.79 -51.14 -5.10
CA SER A 33 39.48 -50.69 -3.73
C SER A 33 40.34 -51.15 -2.55
N SER A 34 41.13 -50.21 -2.04
CA SER A 34 41.01 -49.72 -0.65
C SER A 34 41.39 -48.22 -0.62
N GLN A 35 40.62 -47.42 0.10
CA GLN A 35 40.79 -45.95 0.27
C GLN A 35 42.17 -45.61 0.88
N PRO A 36 42.74 -44.38 0.82
CA PRO A 36 42.12 -43.04 0.69
C PRO A 36 42.87 -42.05 -0.25
N GLU A 37 42.37 -40.80 -0.35
CA GLU A 37 43.09 -39.59 -0.83
C GLU A 37 43.73 -39.57 -2.24
N ALA A 38 43.20 -38.71 -3.12
CA ALA A 38 43.91 -38.25 -4.32
C ALA A 38 44.10 -36.73 -4.26
N ASN A 39 45.29 -36.31 -3.83
CA ASN A 39 45.84 -34.99 -4.14
C ASN A 39 46.43 -34.99 -5.56
N SER A 40 46.09 -33.93 -6.30
CA SER A 40 46.80 -33.34 -7.44
C SER A 40 46.92 -34.12 -8.76
N VAL A 41 46.13 -33.70 -9.75
CA VAL A 41 46.60 -33.56 -11.15
C VAL A 41 46.27 -32.13 -11.62
N LEU A 42 47.36 -31.35 -11.72
CA LEU A 42 47.68 -30.32 -12.71
C LEU A 42 46.61 -29.29 -13.13
N GLN A 43 46.89 -28.05 -12.71
CA GLN A 43 46.92 -26.81 -13.51
C GLN A 43 45.71 -26.56 -14.42
N GLY A 44 44.84 -25.59 -14.17
CA GLY A 44 45.19 -24.20 -13.90
C GLY A 44 43.93 -23.34 -13.98
N LYS A 45 43.17 -23.31 -12.90
CA LYS A 45 42.10 -22.34 -12.66
C LYS A 45 42.50 -21.47 -11.47
N SER A 46 43.12 -20.30 -11.72
CA SER A 46 43.07 -19.21 -10.72
C SER A 46 43.45 -17.82 -11.23
N LYS A 47 43.97 -17.65 -12.46
CA LYS A 47 44.26 -16.29 -12.99
C LYS A 47 43.37 -15.83 -14.14
N ARG A 48 42.80 -16.73 -14.97
CA ARG A 48 41.86 -16.30 -16.03
C ARG A 48 40.53 -15.76 -15.49
N GLU A 49 40.04 -16.30 -14.38
CA GLU A 49 38.77 -15.86 -13.77
C GLU A 49 38.91 -14.52 -13.00
N LYS A 50 40.14 -14.18 -12.54
CA LYS A 50 40.45 -12.89 -11.93
C LYS A 50 40.69 -11.78 -12.97
N VAL A 51 41.14 -12.14 -14.18
CA VAL A 51 41.40 -11.21 -15.29
C VAL A 51 40.14 -10.97 -16.16
N LEU A 52 39.18 -11.89 -16.16
CA LEU A 52 37.87 -11.72 -16.84
C LEU A 52 36.78 -11.08 -15.97
N LYS A 53 37.11 -10.54 -14.79
CA LYS A 53 36.24 -9.54 -14.14
C LYS A 53 36.34 -8.22 -14.89
N ARG A 54 35.85 -8.18 -16.13
CA ARG A 54 35.36 -6.93 -16.71
C ARG A 54 34.12 -6.59 -15.90
N GLY A 55 34.35 -5.86 -14.80
CA GLY A 55 33.28 -5.28 -14.01
C GLY A 55 32.36 -4.60 -14.99
N ASN A 56 31.14 -5.12 -15.12
CA ASN A 56 30.07 -4.40 -15.79
C ASN A 56 29.74 -3.22 -14.88
N ASN A 57 30.59 -2.20 -14.94
CA ASN A 57 30.41 -0.93 -14.28
C ASN A 57 29.36 -0.15 -15.06
N ASN A 58 28.14 -0.68 -15.10
CA ASN A 58 26.94 0.07 -15.46
C ASN A 58 26.43 0.88 -14.25
N SER A 59 27.28 1.06 -13.22
CA SER A 59 26.98 1.74 -11.96
C SER A 59 27.05 3.27 -12.08
N SER A 60 27.62 3.80 -13.16
CA SER A 60 27.70 5.26 -13.39
C SER A 60 26.32 5.91 -13.56
N LYS A 61 25.36 5.23 -14.22
CA LYS A 61 24.00 5.76 -14.40
C LYS A 61 23.02 5.32 -13.31
N LYS A 62 23.25 4.19 -12.63
CA LYS A 62 22.38 3.72 -11.52
C LYS A 62 22.37 4.70 -10.35
N GLY A 63 23.53 5.25 -9.97
CA GLY A 63 23.61 6.30 -8.95
C GLY A 63 22.84 7.57 -9.32
N LEU A 64 22.89 7.96 -10.60
CA LEU A 64 22.15 9.09 -11.15
C LEU A 64 20.62 8.86 -11.05
N TYR A 65 20.12 7.69 -11.45
CA TYR A 65 18.70 7.35 -11.36
C TYR A 65 18.20 7.26 -9.91
N VAL A 66 18.99 6.70 -8.99
CA VAL A 66 18.65 6.63 -7.57
C VAL A 66 18.61 8.03 -6.95
N GLY A 67 19.57 8.89 -7.26
CA GLY A 67 19.58 10.28 -6.83
C GLY A 67 18.37 11.06 -7.34
N LEU A 68 18.03 10.91 -8.62
CA LEU A 68 16.88 11.58 -9.24
C LEU A 68 15.55 11.10 -8.66
N ALA A 69 15.40 9.79 -8.41
CA ALA A 69 14.23 9.24 -7.73
C ALA A 69 14.11 9.75 -6.28
N ALA A 70 15.22 9.84 -5.54
CA ALA A 70 15.23 10.39 -4.19
C ALA A 70 14.83 11.88 -4.18
N VAL A 71 15.32 12.68 -5.12
CA VAL A 71 14.96 14.10 -5.24
C VAL A 71 13.48 14.27 -5.58
N LEU A 72 12.94 13.48 -6.51
CA LEU A 72 11.51 13.50 -6.82
C LEU A 72 10.66 13.07 -5.62
N PHE A 73 11.07 12.04 -4.89
CA PHE A 73 10.37 11.57 -3.70
C PHE A 73 10.37 12.62 -2.59
N VAL A 74 11.54 13.23 -2.31
CA VAL A 74 11.67 14.33 -1.35
C VAL A 74 10.84 15.54 -1.80
N GLY A 75 10.88 15.90 -3.08
CA GLY A 75 10.06 16.97 -3.65
C GLY A 75 8.57 16.71 -3.52
N ALA A 76 8.12 15.47 -3.74
CA ALA A 76 6.73 15.06 -3.54
C ALA A 76 6.31 15.11 -2.06
N LEU A 77 7.19 14.70 -1.15
CA LEU A 77 6.99 14.81 0.30
C LEU A 77 6.86 16.27 0.75
N ILE A 78 7.77 17.13 0.30
CA ILE A 78 7.72 18.57 0.58
C ILE A 78 6.43 19.17 0.00
N PHE A 79 6.06 18.83 -1.22
CA PHE A 79 4.81 19.30 -1.84
C PHE A 79 3.58 18.83 -1.05
N TYR A 80 3.55 17.57 -0.61
CA TYR A 80 2.46 17.02 0.19
C TYR A 80 2.30 17.74 1.53
N ILE A 81 3.41 18.01 2.24
CA ILE A 81 3.37 18.72 3.53
C ILE A 81 2.96 20.19 3.36
N ASN A 82 3.37 20.83 2.25
CA ASN A 82 3.05 22.23 1.96
C ASN A 82 1.72 22.40 1.20
N ALA A 83 1.03 21.31 0.86
CA ALA A 83 -0.26 21.36 0.21
C ALA A 83 -1.24 22.02 1.19
N LYS A 84 -1.60 23.27 0.92
CA LYS A 84 -2.54 24.02 1.76
C LYS A 84 -3.87 23.27 1.80
N PRO A 85 -4.53 23.21 2.98
CA PRO A 85 -5.88 22.67 3.06
C PRO A 85 -6.78 23.39 2.05
N SER A 86 -7.77 22.67 1.53
CA SER A 86 -8.72 23.26 0.60
C SER A 86 -9.44 24.43 1.25
N LYS A 87 -9.97 25.36 0.43
CA LYS A 87 -10.67 26.55 0.94
C LYS A 87 -11.84 26.15 1.84
N GLU A 88 -12.50 25.04 1.54
CA GLU A 88 -13.62 24.50 2.31
C GLU A 88 -13.19 24.04 3.71
N ALA A 89 -12.05 23.33 3.81
CA ALA A 89 -11.53 22.87 5.09
C ALA A 89 -11.20 24.05 6.02
N ALA A 90 -10.62 25.12 5.48
CA ALA A 90 -10.35 26.33 6.25
C ALA A 90 -11.64 27.02 6.75
N ILE A 91 -12.73 26.96 6.00
CA ILE A 91 -14.03 27.52 6.44
C ILE A 91 -14.60 26.72 7.61
N ILE A 92 -14.52 25.39 7.55
CA ILE A 92 -15.01 24.49 8.63
C ILE A 92 -14.18 24.65 9.90
N GLU A 93 -12.86 24.84 9.77
CA GLU A 93 -11.97 25.07 10.90
C GLU A 93 -12.29 26.38 11.62
N ASN A 94 -12.50 27.47 10.85
CA ASN A 94 -12.83 28.80 11.39
C ASN A 94 -14.28 28.94 11.87
N GLN A 95 -15.11 27.91 11.75
CA GLN A 95 -16.49 27.97 12.19
C GLN A 95 -16.57 28.10 13.73
N PRO A 96 -17.36 29.07 14.25
CA PRO A 96 -17.46 29.29 15.70
C PRO A 96 -18.11 28.10 16.41
N LYS A 97 -17.52 27.72 17.55
CA LYS A 97 -18.09 26.77 18.50
C LYS A 97 -19.14 27.48 19.35
N VAL A 98 -20.39 27.00 19.32
CA VAL A 98 -21.54 27.66 19.96
C VAL A 98 -21.96 26.98 21.27
N SER A 99 -21.49 25.75 21.47
CA SER A 99 -21.76 24.88 22.61
C SER A 99 -20.49 24.10 22.95
N ASP A 100 -20.41 23.58 24.16
CA ASP A 100 -19.43 22.55 24.51
C ASP A 100 -19.74 21.24 23.76
N ASN A 101 -19.08 20.14 24.17
CA ASN A 101 -19.30 18.84 23.54
C ASN A 101 -20.77 18.41 23.65
N VAL A 102 -21.33 17.98 22.53
CA VAL A 102 -22.73 17.57 22.42
C VAL A 102 -22.80 16.06 22.32
N THR A 103 -23.53 15.44 23.25
CA THR A 103 -23.78 14.00 23.24
C THR A 103 -25.17 13.71 22.67
N TYR A 104 -25.21 12.81 21.68
CA TYR A 104 -26.43 12.21 21.16
C TYR A 104 -26.59 10.78 21.69
N PRO A 105 -27.82 10.30 21.93
CA PRO A 105 -28.03 8.93 22.36
C PRO A 105 -27.68 7.93 21.25
N SER A 106 -27.29 6.71 21.64
CA SER A 106 -27.08 5.60 20.69
C SER A 106 -28.38 5.08 20.05
N VAL A 107 -29.52 5.40 20.67
CA VAL A 107 -30.85 5.20 20.09
C VAL A 107 -31.20 6.35 19.15
N ARG A 108 -32.28 6.17 18.37
CA ARG A 108 -32.80 7.19 17.46
C ARG A 108 -33.10 8.50 18.20
N TYR A 109 -32.52 9.60 17.75
CA TYR A 109 -32.81 10.97 18.20
C TYR A 109 -33.47 11.76 17.06
N ASP A 110 -34.77 12.01 17.18
CA ASP A 110 -35.54 12.77 16.19
C ASP A 110 -35.39 14.28 16.38
N HIS A 111 -35.53 15.05 15.29
CA HIS A 111 -35.52 16.52 15.39
C HIS A 111 -36.75 17.05 16.12
N SER A 112 -36.58 18.17 16.81
CA SER A 112 -37.69 19.01 17.26
C SER A 112 -38.20 19.89 16.11
N TYR A 113 -39.47 20.30 16.15
CA TYR A 113 -40.09 21.12 15.10
C TYR A 113 -40.19 22.58 15.55
N THR A 114 -39.89 23.51 14.64
CA THR A 114 -40.14 24.94 14.84
C THR A 114 -40.24 25.68 13.49
N ILE A 115 -40.42 27.00 13.53
CA ILE A 115 -40.49 27.88 12.35
C ILE A 115 -39.20 28.70 12.22
N ALA A 116 -38.75 28.92 10.98
CA ALA A 116 -37.66 29.86 10.72
C ALA A 116 -38.20 31.28 10.54
N PHE A 117 -37.40 32.27 10.93
CA PHE A 117 -37.70 33.68 10.67
C PHE A 117 -36.96 34.13 9.41
N ALA A 118 -37.44 35.18 8.74
CA ALA A 118 -36.70 35.82 7.66
C ALA A 118 -36.66 37.33 7.84
N GLN A 119 -35.47 37.91 7.64
CA GLN A 119 -35.25 39.34 7.73
C GLN A 119 -34.16 39.74 6.74
N ASN A 120 -34.37 40.81 5.98
CA ASN A 120 -33.38 41.36 5.04
C ASN A 120 -32.83 40.33 4.04
N GLY A 121 -33.71 39.46 3.52
CA GLY A 121 -33.34 38.41 2.57
C GLY A 121 -32.52 37.25 3.17
N LYS A 122 -32.40 37.19 4.51
CA LYS A 122 -31.71 36.11 5.24
C LYS A 122 -32.71 35.29 6.05
N ILE A 123 -32.48 33.98 6.10
CA ILE A 123 -33.20 33.08 7.00
C ILE A 123 -32.47 33.08 8.35
N ILE A 124 -33.22 33.26 9.42
CA ILE A 124 -32.72 33.33 10.79
C ILE A 124 -33.17 32.07 11.54
N LEU A 125 -32.19 31.34 12.04
CA LEU A 125 -32.36 30.15 12.87
C LEU A 125 -31.98 30.51 14.31
N PRO A 126 -32.94 30.56 15.25
CA PRO A 126 -32.68 30.91 16.64
C PRO A 126 -31.67 29.96 17.29
N LEU A 127 -30.50 30.50 17.64
CA LEU A 127 -29.40 29.70 18.17
C LEU A 127 -29.69 29.12 19.55
N ASP A 128 -30.46 29.82 20.36
CA ASP A 128 -30.98 29.35 21.65
C ASP A 128 -31.78 28.06 21.51
N ILE A 129 -32.71 28.00 20.54
CA ILE A 129 -33.51 26.80 20.28
C ILE A 129 -32.62 25.66 19.79
N VAL A 130 -31.66 25.94 18.90
CA VAL A 130 -30.72 24.91 18.41
C VAL A 130 -29.85 24.38 19.54
N LYS A 131 -29.40 25.24 20.46
CA LYS A 131 -28.61 24.86 21.62
C LYS A 131 -29.39 24.00 22.61
N GLU A 132 -30.64 24.36 22.88
CA GLU A 132 -31.50 23.62 23.80
C GLU A 132 -31.88 22.24 23.23
N LYS A 133 -32.34 22.21 21.97
CA LYS A 133 -32.90 20.99 21.37
C LYS A 133 -31.88 20.13 20.63
N LYS A 134 -30.68 20.65 20.35
CA LYS A 134 -29.55 20.01 19.66
C LYS A 134 -29.80 19.58 18.21
N PHE A 135 -31.04 19.29 17.83
CA PHE A 135 -31.45 18.93 16.47
C PHE A 135 -32.86 19.42 16.22
N VAL A 136 -33.00 20.31 15.23
CA VAL A 136 -34.25 21.05 14.99
C VAL A 136 -34.52 21.13 13.50
N LYS A 137 -35.77 20.87 13.11
CA LYS A 137 -36.31 21.14 11.79
C LYS A 137 -37.06 22.46 11.82
N PHE A 138 -36.77 23.31 10.86
CA PHE A 138 -37.41 24.60 10.64
C PHE A 138 -38.18 24.58 9.33
N ASP A 139 -39.47 24.88 9.36
CA ASP A 139 -40.20 25.14 8.12
C ASP A 139 -40.12 26.64 7.81
N TYR A 140 -39.49 26.97 6.67
CA TYR A 140 -39.43 28.34 6.15
C TYR A 140 -40.51 28.52 5.08
N THR A 141 -41.49 29.38 5.37
CA THR A 141 -42.58 29.69 4.44
C THR A 141 -42.23 30.92 3.61
N GLY A 142 -41.89 30.71 2.33
CA GLY A 142 -41.81 31.77 1.34
C GLY A 142 -43.19 32.11 0.76
N SER A 143 -43.23 32.87 -0.34
CA SER A 143 -44.49 33.35 -0.91
C SER A 143 -45.45 32.24 -1.38
N ASN A 144 -44.93 31.17 -2.00
CA ASN A 144 -45.72 30.04 -2.53
C ASN A 144 -45.13 28.66 -2.22
N THR A 145 -44.07 28.58 -1.40
CA THR A 145 -43.34 27.32 -1.17
C THR A 145 -42.79 27.27 0.24
N THR A 146 -42.93 26.12 0.89
CA THR A 146 -42.33 25.84 2.19
C THR A 146 -41.05 25.05 1.99
N ILE A 147 -39.93 25.62 2.42
CA ILE A 147 -38.61 24.99 2.36
C ILE A 147 -38.33 24.38 3.74
N PRO A 148 -38.23 23.04 3.85
CA PRO A 148 -37.86 22.39 5.10
C PRO A 148 -36.35 22.53 5.29
N LEU A 149 -35.95 23.14 6.40
CA LEU A 149 -34.56 23.32 6.80
C LEU A 149 -34.31 22.51 8.08
N LEU A 150 -33.07 22.16 8.32
CA LEU A 150 -32.64 21.60 9.60
C LEU A 150 -31.42 22.35 10.11
N ALA A 151 -31.28 22.37 11.43
CA ALA A 151 -30.04 22.71 12.10
C ALA A 151 -29.77 21.72 13.23
N TYR A 152 -28.51 21.32 13.38
CA TYR A 152 -28.07 20.47 14.48
C TYR A 152 -26.70 20.91 14.99
N LEU A 153 -26.35 20.45 16.19
CA LEU A 153 -25.02 20.63 16.74
C LEU A 153 -24.14 19.42 16.45
N THR A 154 -22.94 19.63 15.97
CA THR A 154 -21.94 18.55 15.89
C THR A 154 -21.47 18.16 17.29
N GLU A 155 -20.83 17.00 17.42
CA GLU A 155 -20.31 16.53 18.72
C GLU A 155 -19.27 17.48 19.33
N ASP A 156 -18.53 18.22 18.49
CA ASP A 156 -17.59 19.27 18.91
C ASP A 156 -18.27 20.63 19.15
N GLY A 157 -19.59 20.73 19.04
CA GLY A 157 -20.39 21.90 19.43
C GLY A 157 -20.50 23.01 18.37
N LYS A 158 -20.27 22.70 17.10
CA LYS A 158 -20.50 23.62 15.96
C LYS A 158 -21.92 23.46 15.42
N VAL A 159 -22.44 24.47 14.71
CA VAL A 159 -23.79 24.44 14.12
C VAL A 159 -23.73 23.99 12.67
N VAL A 160 -24.45 22.95 12.30
CA VAL A 160 -24.63 22.61 10.89
C VAL A 160 -26.06 22.93 10.49
N THR A 161 -26.23 23.58 9.35
CA THR A 161 -27.54 23.89 8.75
C THR A 161 -27.62 23.27 7.37
N ALA A 162 -28.76 22.65 7.04
CA ALA A 162 -28.97 22.04 5.74
C ALA A 162 -30.45 22.09 5.32
N ILE A 163 -30.74 21.70 4.10
CA ILE A 163 -32.11 21.42 3.66
C ILE A 163 -32.52 20.08 4.26
N SER A 164 -33.67 20.06 4.92
CA SER A 164 -34.28 18.85 5.47
C SER A 164 -35.11 18.17 4.39
N LEU A 165 -34.45 17.71 3.34
CA LEU A 165 -35.07 17.00 2.22
C LEU A 165 -34.16 15.87 1.72
N CYS A 166 -34.70 14.65 1.69
CA CYS A 166 -34.03 13.49 1.12
C CYS A 166 -34.63 13.16 -0.23
N GLU A 167 -33.83 13.32 -1.27
CA GLU A 167 -34.14 12.83 -2.61
C GLU A 167 -33.66 11.37 -2.74
N PRO A 168 -34.41 10.49 -3.44
CA PRO A 168 -35.61 10.74 -4.25
C PRO A 168 -36.95 10.61 -3.48
N CYS A 169 -36.94 10.31 -2.19
CA CYS A 169 -38.13 9.91 -1.44
C CYS A 169 -39.01 11.06 -0.90
N ASP A 170 -38.60 12.32 -1.09
CA ASP A 170 -39.22 13.53 -0.52
C ASP A 170 -39.41 13.45 1.01
N SER A 171 -38.54 12.71 1.71
CA SER A 171 -38.59 12.64 3.18
C SER A 171 -38.02 13.92 3.77
N LYS A 172 -38.79 14.53 4.66
CA LYS A 172 -38.42 15.78 5.35
C LYS A 172 -38.04 15.56 6.81
N SER A 173 -38.06 14.31 7.25
CA SER A 173 -37.83 13.92 8.63
C SER A 173 -36.56 13.09 8.74
N PHE A 174 -35.65 13.54 9.61
CA PHE A 174 -34.34 12.93 9.81
C PHE A 174 -34.15 12.58 11.28
N HIS A 175 -33.17 11.71 11.55
CA HIS A 175 -32.80 11.33 12.91
C HIS A 175 -31.29 11.19 12.99
N ILE A 176 -30.74 11.47 14.16
CA ILE A 176 -29.32 11.29 14.48
C ILE A 176 -29.20 10.11 15.43
N LYS A 177 -28.11 9.34 15.31
CA LYS A 177 -27.70 8.33 16.29
C LYS A 177 -26.25 8.61 16.66
N GLY A 178 -25.98 8.77 17.95
CA GLY A 178 -24.61 8.92 18.44
C GLY A 178 -23.85 7.61 18.37
N SER A 179 -22.57 7.67 18.00
CA SER A 179 -21.63 6.57 18.19
C SER A 179 -21.04 6.68 19.59
N ASN A 180 -21.72 6.11 20.59
CA ASN A 180 -21.10 5.90 21.90
C ASN A 180 -19.96 4.87 21.79
#